data_AF-D6TBE6-F1
#
_entry.id   AF-D6TBE6-F1
#
_cell.length_a   1.000
_cell.length_b   1.000
_cell.length_c   1.000
_cell.angle_alpha   90.00
_cell.angle_beta   90.00
_cell.angle_gamma   90.00
#
_symmetry.space_group_name_H-M   'P 1'
#
loop_
_entity.id
_entity.type
_entity.pdbx_description
1 polymer ?
#
loop_
_entity_poly.entity_id
_entity_poly.type
_entity_poly.pdbx_seq_one_letter_code
_entity_poly.pdbx_strand_id
1 'polypeptide(L)'
;MEKSSLAEVWRLLSESVFEEMEAWRKEHPTATFQEIEDELDARLSGMRAQMLADLAQQSPKRDWSGQEAEKRPRCPQCGADLQARGKHERRLATQGGQEVKLSRRYGTCPQCGSGLFPLDEELNLPSSGLTPHAHQGLVLLGSMVPYACAATHLETLLKVQVSKSTVRRLTEQAGACLQQWQDQYACPGQGSEQPKQAAPRQAMATDGVLIPVLPNEWAEVKMVTIGEVCQTKSGEPHCEKLSYFARLADAETFGDLASFEIQRRRVDQAREVAAINDGAEWIQGFVQGHRADAVRILDFAHAAQYISEIATLAQNAGVPLPPTWVSEQWHKLKEDGPTSVLKEVRRLSASTPGDEMLEKVAYLHKREGQMQYQQYRAGGWPIGSGIAESGNKLVVQARLKGAGMHWARPQVNAMLALRTTLCSNRWTQDWHVVRASWHTSRLQRFRARSQAALAKASLRLQQTFWRLPLPLILACFPSPPPTSMAPKGRTEGQRRWGRQTFSQRAIQDGRYAKK
;
A
#
# COMPACT_ATOMS: atom_id res chain seq x y z
N MET A 1 -4.27 46.53 30.23
CA MET A 1 -3.31 45.46 29.89
C MET A 1 -3.31 45.32 28.38
N GLU A 2 -2.32 45.90 27.71
CA GLU A 2 -2.05 45.57 26.31
C GLU A 2 -1.85 44.06 26.21
N LYS A 3 -2.53 43.41 25.27
CA LYS A 3 -2.24 42.01 24.97
C LYS A 3 -0.84 41.98 24.38
N SER A 4 0.14 41.51 25.14
CA SER A 4 1.49 41.26 24.63
C SER A 4 1.40 40.50 23.31
N SER A 5 2.14 40.97 22.31
CA SER A 5 2.17 40.31 21.01
C SER A 5 2.69 38.89 21.16
N LEU A 6 2.28 37.96 20.29
CA LEU A 6 2.81 36.59 20.34
C LEU A 6 4.34 36.55 20.17
N ALA A 7 4.90 37.50 19.41
CA ALA A 7 6.34 37.65 19.26
C ALA A 7 7.01 37.97 20.61
N GLU A 8 6.41 38.83 21.42
CA GLU A 8 6.91 39.16 22.76
C GLU A 8 6.78 37.98 23.73
N VAL A 9 5.66 37.26 23.68
CA VAL A 9 5.47 36.03 24.45
C VAL A 9 6.53 34.99 24.10
N TRP A 10 6.80 34.78 22.81
CA TRP A 10 7.81 33.81 22.37
C TRP A 10 9.23 34.25 22.69
N ARG A 11 9.52 35.57 22.64
CA ARG A 11 10.82 36.10 23.07
C ARG A 11 11.06 35.78 24.55
N LEU A 12 10.12 36.12 25.43
CA LEU A 12 10.23 35.83 26.86
C LEU A 12 10.33 34.33 27.14
N LEU A 13 9.56 33.51 26.42
CA LEU A 13 9.63 32.05 26.53
C LEU A 13 11.01 31.52 26.11
N SER A 14 11.60 32.06 25.03
CA SER A 14 12.93 31.64 24.57
C SER A 14 14.03 32.09 25.53
N GLU A 15 13.94 33.31 26.09
CA GLU A 15 14.88 33.83 27.07
C GLU A 15 14.88 32.95 28.33
N SER A 16 13.70 32.63 28.87
CA SER A 16 13.55 31.69 30.00
C SER A 16 14.14 30.31 29.69
N VAL A 17 13.88 29.73 28.51
CA VAL A 17 14.45 28.43 28.14
C VAL A 17 15.98 28.47 28.10
N PHE A 18 16.57 29.55 27.56
CA PHE A 18 18.02 29.71 27.48
C PHE A 18 18.65 29.95 28.85
N GLU A 19 18.06 30.79 29.68
CA GLU A 19 18.54 31.07 31.04
C GLU A 19 18.56 29.81 31.90
N GLU A 20 17.47 29.02 31.92
CA GLU A 20 17.48 27.80 32.74
C GLU A 20 18.30 26.66 32.10
N MET A 21 18.58 26.68 30.79
CA MET A 21 19.55 25.76 30.19
C MET A 21 20.99 26.12 30.60
N GLU A 22 21.35 27.41 30.62
CA GLU A 22 22.64 27.85 31.14
C GLU A 22 22.80 27.52 32.62
N ALA A 23 21.75 27.74 33.42
CA ALA A 23 21.73 27.39 34.84
C ALA A 23 21.92 25.88 35.03
N TRP A 24 21.15 25.06 34.31
CA TRP A 24 21.28 23.61 34.35
C TRP A 24 22.71 23.16 34.00
N ARG A 25 23.33 23.75 32.97
CA ARG A 25 24.70 23.37 32.60
C ARG A 25 25.74 23.77 33.66
N LYS A 26 25.53 24.88 34.38
CA LYS A 26 26.38 25.28 35.52
C LYS A 26 26.24 24.29 36.68
N GLU A 27 25.04 23.79 36.92
CA GLU A 27 24.78 22.77 37.96
C GLU A 27 25.28 21.37 37.57
N HIS A 28 25.37 21.09 36.27
CA HIS A 28 25.79 19.79 35.72
C HIS A 28 27.06 19.91 34.85
N PRO A 29 28.20 20.37 35.39
CA PRO A 29 29.41 20.64 34.60
C PRO A 29 30.03 19.37 33.98
N THR A 30 29.79 18.21 34.59
CA THR A 30 30.28 16.91 34.12
C THR A 30 29.22 16.10 33.37
N ALA A 31 28.05 16.68 33.06
CA ALA A 31 27.04 15.98 32.27
C ALA A 31 27.61 15.57 30.91
N THR A 32 27.29 14.34 30.53
CA THR A 32 27.61 13.71 29.25
C THR A 32 26.84 14.38 28.11
N PHE A 33 27.26 14.13 26.87
CA PHE A 33 26.56 14.69 25.70
C PHE A 33 25.10 14.23 25.63
N GLN A 34 24.83 12.95 25.95
CA GLN A 34 23.47 12.41 25.96
C GLN A 34 22.57 13.12 26.98
N GLU A 35 23.07 13.37 28.19
CA GLU A 35 22.32 14.12 29.22
C GLU A 35 22.06 15.56 28.79
N ILE A 36 23.03 16.21 28.11
CA ILE A 36 22.86 17.56 27.55
C ILE A 36 21.78 17.54 26.46
N GLU A 37 21.80 16.56 25.54
CA GLU A 37 20.78 16.41 24.50
C GLU A 37 19.39 16.21 25.10
N ASP A 38 19.24 15.31 26.08
CA ASP A 38 17.95 15.02 26.69
C ASP A 38 17.33 16.25 27.38
N GLU A 39 18.12 17.02 28.13
CA GLU A 39 17.65 18.24 28.79
C GLU A 39 17.30 19.35 27.78
N LEU A 40 18.17 19.56 26.79
CA LEU A 40 17.95 20.57 25.75
C LEU A 40 16.65 20.26 24.96
N ASP A 41 16.48 19.00 24.54
CA ASP A 41 15.31 18.57 23.79
C ASP A 41 14.03 18.66 24.61
N ALA A 42 14.07 18.35 25.91
CA ALA A 42 12.92 18.47 26.80
C ALA A 42 12.40 19.92 26.84
N ARG A 43 13.31 20.88 27.01
CA ARG A 43 13.00 22.32 27.07
C ARG A 43 12.51 22.86 25.73
N LEU A 44 13.26 22.60 24.65
CA LEU A 44 12.90 23.08 23.31
C LEU A 44 11.58 22.47 22.81
N SER A 45 11.30 21.22 23.17
CA SER A 45 10.03 20.58 22.80
C SER A 45 8.84 21.27 23.45
N GLY A 46 8.95 21.69 24.72
CA GLY A 46 7.92 22.45 25.43
C GLY A 46 7.63 23.79 24.73
N MET A 47 8.68 24.57 24.45
CA MET A 47 8.58 25.83 23.71
C MET A 47 7.93 25.63 22.34
N ARG A 48 8.40 24.64 21.57
CA ARG A 48 7.87 24.31 20.25
C ARG A 48 6.38 23.95 20.30
N ALA A 49 5.95 23.17 21.29
CA ALA A 49 4.55 22.79 21.44
C ALA A 49 3.65 24.01 21.72
N GLN A 50 4.11 24.95 22.53
CA GLN A 50 3.42 26.21 22.81
C GLN A 50 3.31 27.08 21.54
N MET A 51 4.42 27.29 20.83
CA MET A 51 4.42 28.06 19.58
C MET A 51 3.48 27.47 18.53
N LEU A 52 3.44 26.14 18.39
CA LEU A 52 2.50 25.46 17.50
C LEU A 52 1.04 25.70 17.92
N ALA A 53 0.74 25.66 19.23
CA ALA A 53 -0.59 25.93 19.75
C ALA A 53 -1.01 27.37 19.46
N ASP A 54 -0.11 28.33 19.67
CA ASP A 54 -0.37 29.75 19.45
C ASP A 54 -0.62 30.06 17.97
N LEU A 55 0.26 29.58 17.08
CA LEU A 55 0.11 29.72 15.63
C LEU A 55 -1.22 29.13 15.13
N ALA A 56 -1.56 27.92 15.59
CA ALA A 56 -2.84 27.30 15.26
C ALA A 56 -4.04 28.12 15.77
N GLN A 57 -3.91 28.77 16.94
CA GLN A 57 -4.99 29.51 17.58
C GLN A 57 -5.15 30.96 17.09
N GLN A 58 -4.27 31.47 16.22
CA GLN A 58 -4.45 32.77 15.53
C GLN A 58 -5.60 32.75 14.52
N SER A 59 -6.01 31.56 14.04
CA SER A 59 -7.07 31.47 13.05
C SER A 59 -8.40 32.01 13.59
N PRO A 60 -9.12 32.84 12.80
CA PRO A 60 -10.47 33.30 13.15
C PRO A 60 -11.47 32.13 13.24
N LYS A 61 -11.18 30.97 12.65
CA LYS A 61 -12.03 29.77 12.76
C LYS A 61 -11.93 29.07 14.11
N ARG A 62 -11.00 29.49 14.98
CA ARG A 62 -10.91 29.04 16.38
C ARG A 62 -12.18 29.36 17.15
N ASP A 63 -12.65 30.61 17.08
CA ASP A 63 -13.86 31.09 17.74
C ASP A 63 -14.58 32.11 16.87
N TRP A 64 -15.60 31.63 16.17
CA TRP A 64 -16.32 32.38 15.13
C TRP A 64 -17.75 32.76 15.56
N SER A 65 -18.12 32.55 16.82
CA SER A 65 -19.50 32.82 17.30
C SER A 65 -19.89 34.30 17.23
N GLY A 66 -18.91 35.21 17.28
CA GLY A 66 -19.12 36.66 17.18
C GLY A 66 -18.86 37.24 15.79
N GLN A 67 -18.58 36.40 14.78
CA GLN A 67 -18.32 36.89 13.42
C GLN A 67 -19.62 37.24 12.69
N GLU A 68 -19.52 38.25 11.82
CA GLU A 68 -20.53 38.61 10.82
C GLU A 68 -20.90 37.39 9.97
N ALA A 69 -22.16 37.30 9.54
CA ALA A 69 -22.69 36.13 8.86
C ALA A 69 -21.84 35.70 7.65
N GLU A 70 -21.35 36.64 6.86
CA GLU A 70 -20.52 36.40 5.67
C GLU A 70 -19.16 35.76 5.98
N LYS A 71 -18.61 36.02 7.17
CA LYS A 71 -17.32 35.49 7.61
C LYS A 71 -17.45 34.17 8.37
N ARG A 72 -18.68 33.72 8.64
CA ARG A 72 -18.92 32.47 9.37
C ARG A 72 -18.50 31.27 8.53
N PRO A 73 -17.91 30.23 9.14
CA PRO A 73 -17.61 28.99 8.45
C PRO A 73 -18.88 28.34 7.89
N ARG A 74 -18.80 27.88 6.65
CA ARG A 74 -19.88 27.16 5.97
C ARG A 74 -19.71 25.65 6.08
N CYS A 75 -20.83 24.95 5.97
CA CYS A 75 -20.83 23.50 5.94
C CYS A 75 -20.14 23.00 4.66
N PRO A 76 -19.09 22.15 4.74
CA PRO A 76 -18.41 21.62 3.57
C PRO A 76 -19.26 20.65 2.74
N GLN A 77 -20.46 20.28 3.21
CA GLN A 77 -21.34 19.33 2.52
C GLN A 77 -22.46 20.00 1.72
N CYS A 78 -23.08 21.03 2.27
CA CYS A 78 -24.26 21.67 1.67
C CYS A 78 -24.11 23.19 1.51
N GLY A 79 -22.99 23.78 1.94
CA GLY A 79 -22.72 25.20 1.83
C GLY A 79 -23.47 26.09 2.84
N ALA A 80 -24.43 25.58 3.60
CA ALA A 80 -25.16 26.36 4.60
C ALA A 80 -24.27 26.85 5.74
N ASP A 81 -24.61 28.02 6.29
CA ASP A 81 -23.89 28.61 7.42
C ASP A 81 -24.00 27.71 8.66
N LEU A 82 -22.87 27.56 9.36
CA LEU A 82 -22.85 26.80 10.61
C LEU A 82 -23.43 27.63 11.75
N GLN A 83 -24.10 26.96 12.67
CA GLN A 83 -24.53 27.53 13.94
C GLN A 83 -23.50 27.19 15.02
N ALA A 84 -22.97 28.22 15.68
CA ALA A 84 -22.00 28.06 16.74
C ALA A 84 -22.64 27.37 17.96
N ARG A 85 -21.89 26.47 18.58
CA ARG A 85 -22.26 25.74 19.80
C ARG A 85 -21.20 25.97 20.89
N GLY A 86 -20.84 24.93 21.65
CA GLY A 86 -19.86 24.99 22.72
C GLY A 86 -18.41 25.11 22.26
N LYS A 87 -17.54 25.57 23.17
CA LYS A 87 -16.08 25.44 23.03
C LYS A 87 -15.64 24.08 23.54
N HIS A 88 -14.67 23.47 22.86
CA HIS A 88 -14.06 22.21 23.27
C HIS A 88 -12.55 22.33 23.22
N GLU A 89 -11.86 21.65 24.13
CA GLU A 89 -10.42 21.46 24.07
C GLU A 89 -10.09 20.21 23.26
N ARG A 90 -9.00 20.25 22.49
CA ARG A 90 -8.37 19.09 21.86
C ARG A 90 -6.90 19.05 22.22
N ARG A 91 -6.43 17.86 22.59
CA ARG A 91 -5.02 17.58 22.87
C ARG A 91 -4.43 16.74 21.75
N LEU A 92 -3.24 17.12 21.30
CA LEU A 92 -2.49 16.43 20.26
C LEU A 92 -1.09 16.13 20.78
N ALA A 93 -0.75 14.86 20.97
CA ALA A 93 0.60 14.47 21.29
C ALA A 93 1.55 14.84 20.15
N THR A 94 2.69 15.41 20.52
CA THR A 94 3.78 15.85 19.64
C THR A 94 5.11 15.38 20.21
N GLN A 95 6.20 15.62 19.46
CA GLN A 95 7.56 15.27 19.86
C GLN A 95 7.92 15.77 21.27
N GLY A 96 8.76 15.01 21.97
CA GLY A 96 9.32 15.37 23.28
C GLY A 96 8.36 15.14 24.45
N GLY A 97 7.39 14.24 24.30
CA GLY A 97 6.39 13.96 25.34
C GLY A 97 5.39 15.09 25.56
N GLN A 98 5.38 16.09 24.67
CA GLN A 98 4.55 17.28 24.81
C GLN A 98 3.18 17.12 24.15
N GLU A 99 2.25 18.00 24.53
CA GLU A 99 0.92 18.09 23.94
C GLU A 99 0.62 19.49 23.43
N VAL A 100 0.12 19.58 22.20
CA VAL A 100 -0.49 20.81 21.67
C VAL A 100 -1.95 20.85 22.10
N LYS A 101 -2.32 21.88 22.88
CA LYS A 101 -3.70 22.10 23.34
C LYS A 101 -4.37 23.15 22.46
N LEU A 102 -5.50 22.78 21.85
CA LEU A 102 -6.28 23.65 20.98
C LEU A 102 -7.68 23.86 21.56
N SER A 103 -8.03 25.12 21.83
CA SER A 103 -9.40 25.52 22.18
C SER A 103 -10.16 25.88 20.91
N ARG A 104 -11.29 25.21 20.63
CA ARG A 104 -11.99 25.27 19.35
C ARG A 104 -13.50 25.33 19.51
N ARG A 105 -14.16 26.13 18.67
CA ARG A 105 -15.62 26.26 18.63
C ARG A 105 -16.25 25.15 17.79
N TYR A 106 -17.19 24.41 18.38
CA TYR A 106 -18.00 23.43 17.67
C TYR A 106 -19.11 24.11 16.86
N GLY A 107 -19.35 23.66 15.63
CA GLY A 107 -20.41 24.12 14.75
C GLY A 107 -21.33 22.99 14.32
N THR A 108 -22.63 23.28 14.23
CA THR A 108 -23.61 22.36 13.63
C THR A 108 -24.30 23.02 12.44
N CYS A 109 -24.43 22.29 11.34
CA CYS A 109 -25.19 22.70 10.17
C CYS A 109 -26.68 22.43 10.42
N PRO A 110 -27.56 23.44 10.31
CA PRO A 110 -29.00 23.25 10.50
C PRO A 110 -29.66 22.47 9.36
N GLN A 111 -29.07 22.48 8.15
CA GLN A 111 -29.65 21.85 6.97
C GLN A 111 -29.38 20.34 6.90
N CYS A 112 -28.12 19.92 7.00
CA CYS A 112 -27.75 18.51 6.91
C CYS A 112 -27.42 17.86 8.26
N GLY A 113 -27.55 18.60 9.36
CA GLY A 113 -27.23 18.14 10.71
C GLY A 113 -25.74 17.95 10.99
N SER A 114 -24.84 18.26 10.02
CA SER A 114 -23.40 18.01 10.15
C SER A 114 -22.74 18.81 11.27
N GLY A 115 -21.96 18.13 12.11
CA GLY A 115 -21.18 18.73 13.18
C GLY A 115 -19.68 18.69 12.87
N LEU A 116 -19.01 19.84 12.96
CA LEU A 116 -17.58 19.94 12.72
C LEU A 116 -16.92 21.00 13.59
N PHE A 117 -15.58 20.95 13.61
CA PHE A 117 -14.73 21.98 14.19
C PHE A 117 -14.01 22.69 13.04
N PRO A 118 -14.45 23.90 12.64
CA PRO A 118 -13.88 24.60 11.48
C PRO A 118 -12.36 24.78 11.54
N LEU A 119 -11.81 25.03 12.74
CA LEU A 119 -10.37 25.10 12.96
C LEU A 119 -9.66 23.78 12.58
N ASP A 120 -10.20 22.63 12.97
CA ASP A 120 -9.59 21.34 12.67
C ASP A 120 -9.64 20.98 11.18
N GLU A 121 -10.64 21.50 10.44
CA GLU A 121 -10.72 21.30 8.98
C GLU A 121 -9.67 22.16 8.27
N GLU A 122 -9.54 23.42 8.68
CA GLU A 122 -8.53 24.33 8.13
C GLU A 122 -7.10 23.85 8.38
N LEU A 123 -6.81 23.41 9.61
CA LEU A 123 -5.52 22.87 9.98
C LEU A 123 -5.27 21.45 9.43
N ASN A 124 -6.27 20.85 8.75
CA ASN A 124 -6.26 19.48 8.25
C ASN A 124 -5.70 18.48 9.27
N LEU A 125 -6.28 18.47 10.48
CA LEU A 125 -5.80 17.61 11.55
C LEU A 125 -6.23 16.15 11.30
N PRO A 126 -5.38 15.15 11.61
CA PRO A 126 -5.83 13.76 11.62
C PRO A 126 -6.92 13.57 12.66
N SER A 127 -7.61 12.44 12.64
CA SER A 127 -8.64 12.16 13.67
C SER A 127 -8.10 11.51 14.94
N SER A 128 -6.82 11.17 14.97
CA SER A 128 -6.10 10.71 16.15
C SER A 128 -5.81 11.86 17.12
N GLY A 129 -5.47 11.55 18.37
CA GLY A 129 -4.88 12.51 19.31
C GLY A 129 -3.40 12.82 19.02
N LEU A 130 -2.98 12.76 17.75
CA LEU A 130 -1.59 12.96 17.33
C LEU A 130 -1.53 14.18 16.41
N THR A 131 -0.42 14.91 16.43
CA THR A 131 -0.12 15.87 15.36
C THR A 131 0.00 15.18 14.00
N PRO A 132 -0.19 15.90 12.87
CA PRO A 132 -0.02 15.32 11.52
C PRO A 132 1.32 14.60 11.33
N HIS A 133 2.41 15.17 11.84
CA HIS A 133 3.75 14.60 11.74
C HIS A 133 3.89 13.30 12.55
N ALA A 134 3.47 13.30 13.82
CA ALA A 134 3.49 12.09 14.65
C ALA A 134 2.58 10.97 14.08
N HIS A 135 1.44 11.33 13.49
CA HIS A 135 0.58 10.37 12.80
C HIS A 135 1.28 9.72 11.60
N GLN A 136 1.93 10.52 10.76
CA GLN A 136 2.68 10.00 9.61
C GLN A 136 3.83 9.09 10.03
N GLY A 137 4.60 9.49 11.05
CA GLY A 137 5.67 8.67 11.62
C GLY A 137 5.16 7.33 12.15
N LEU A 138 4.02 7.34 12.86
CA LEU A 138 3.37 6.12 13.36
C LEU A 138 3.01 5.15 12.22
N VAL A 139 2.39 5.64 11.15
CA VAL A 139 1.98 4.79 10.02
C VAL A 139 3.20 4.28 9.25
N LEU A 140 4.23 5.11 9.07
CA LEU A 140 5.50 4.70 8.46
C LEU A 140 6.10 3.51 9.21
N LEU A 141 6.27 3.64 10.53
CA LEU A 141 6.78 2.58 11.38
C LEU A 141 5.88 1.33 11.36
N GLY A 142 4.56 1.50 11.46
CA GLY A 142 3.59 0.40 11.39
C GLY A 142 3.61 -0.38 10.07
N SER A 143 4.06 0.27 8.99
CA SER A 143 4.25 -0.32 7.66
C SER A 143 5.59 -1.07 7.54
N MET A 144 6.55 -0.81 8.41
CA MET A 144 7.90 -1.39 8.35
C MET A 144 8.10 -2.54 9.33
N VAL A 145 7.58 -2.40 10.55
CA VAL A 145 7.86 -3.32 11.67
C VAL A 145 6.56 -3.81 12.33
N PRO A 146 6.62 -4.85 13.19
CA PRO A 146 5.47 -5.27 13.99
C PRO A 146 4.90 -4.11 14.81
N TYR A 147 3.57 -4.07 14.98
CA TYR A 147 2.88 -2.94 15.60
C TYR A 147 3.31 -2.61 17.04
N ALA A 148 3.79 -3.60 17.80
CA ALA A 148 4.36 -3.36 19.13
C ALA A 148 5.71 -2.64 19.03
N CYS A 149 6.61 -3.12 18.17
CA CYS A 149 7.90 -2.48 17.90
C CYS A 149 7.71 -1.05 17.37
N ALA A 150 6.75 -0.83 16.47
CA ALA A 150 6.44 0.51 15.97
C ALA A 150 6.00 1.48 17.08
N ALA A 151 5.25 1.01 18.09
CA ALA A 151 4.91 1.83 19.25
C ALA A 151 6.16 2.20 20.05
N THR A 152 7.02 1.21 20.33
CA THR A 152 8.31 1.44 21.03
C THR A 152 9.19 2.41 20.26
N HIS A 153 9.34 2.24 18.94
CA HIS A 153 10.17 3.13 18.13
C HIS A 153 9.61 4.56 18.05
N LEU A 154 8.29 4.73 18.05
CA LEU A 154 7.68 6.05 18.11
C LEU A 154 7.97 6.75 19.45
N GLU A 155 7.96 6.00 20.55
CA GLU A 155 8.36 6.50 21.86
C GLU A 155 9.86 6.79 21.92
N THR A 156 10.72 5.93 21.39
CA THR A 156 12.17 6.18 21.38
C THR A 156 12.53 7.42 20.55
N LEU A 157 11.98 7.53 19.34
CA LEU A 157 12.38 8.56 18.37
C LEU A 157 11.68 9.90 18.61
N LEU A 158 10.40 9.89 19.01
CA LEU A 158 9.60 11.10 19.16
C LEU A 158 9.15 11.34 20.61
N LYS A 159 9.41 10.43 21.56
CA LYS A 159 8.84 10.47 22.92
C LYS A 159 7.31 10.52 22.91
N VAL A 160 6.68 9.95 21.88
CA VAL A 160 5.21 9.87 21.73
C VAL A 160 4.75 8.46 22.06
N GLN A 161 4.01 8.32 23.15
CA GLN A 161 3.47 7.04 23.61
C GLN A 161 2.14 6.72 22.94
N VAL A 162 2.04 5.52 22.37
CA VAL A 162 0.81 4.98 21.77
C VAL A 162 0.69 3.49 22.05
N SER A 163 -0.53 2.98 22.11
CA SER A 163 -0.74 1.53 22.21
C SER A 163 -0.49 0.83 20.87
N LYS A 164 -0.08 -0.45 20.92
CA LYS A 164 -0.06 -1.37 19.76
C LYS A 164 -1.37 -1.32 18.95
N SER A 165 -2.52 -1.29 19.64
CA SER A 165 -3.85 -1.24 19.00
C SER A 165 -4.08 0.07 18.23
N THR A 166 -3.54 1.18 18.72
CA THR A 166 -3.58 2.48 18.03
C THR A 166 -2.69 2.45 16.79
N VAL A 167 -1.48 1.90 16.89
CA VAL A 167 -0.60 1.74 15.72
C VAL A 167 -1.29 0.92 14.64
N ARG A 168 -1.82 -0.26 14.99
CA ARG A 168 -2.56 -1.12 14.07
C ARG A 168 -3.69 -0.37 13.38
N ARG A 169 -4.60 0.21 14.17
CA ARG A 169 -5.82 0.86 13.66
C ARG A 169 -5.50 2.01 12.70
N LEU A 170 -4.55 2.88 13.06
CA LEU A 170 -4.21 4.03 12.22
C LEU A 170 -3.45 3.60 10.96
N THR A 171 -2.60 2.56 11.07
CA THR A 171 -1.90 2.00 9.91
C THR A 171 -2.86 1.35 8.92
N GLU A 172 -3.76 0.50 9.39
CA GLU A 172 -4.80 -0.13 8.56
C GLU A 172 -5.71 0.92 7.90
N GLN A 173 -6.08 2.00 8.62
CA GLN A 173 -6.88 3.10 8.06
C GLN A 173 -6.16 3.85 6.94
N ALA A 174 -4.88 4.19 7.13
CA ALA A 174 -4.08 4.85 6.11
C ALA A 174 -3.86 3.94 4.89
N GLY A 175 -3.62 2.65 5.12
CA GLY A 175 -3.48 1.65 4.06
C GLY A 175 -4.75 1.45 3.25
N ALA A 176 -5.91 1.40 3.90
CA ALA A 176 -7.20 1.31 3.19
C ALA A 176 -7.44 2.54 2.30
N CYS A 177 -7.04 3.73 2.76
CA CYS A 177 -7.12 4.95 1.95
C CYS A 177 -6.24 4.86 0.69
N LEU A 178 -4.97 4.45 0.84
CA LEU A 178 -4.07 4.27 -0.30
C LEU A 178 -4.55 3.17 -1.24
N GLN A 179 -5.05 2.07 -0.69
CA GLN A 179 -5.61 0.97 -1.48
C GLN A 179 -6.78 1.47 -2.35
N GLN A 180 -7.76 2.14 -1.74
CA GLN A 180 -8.91 2.67 -2.46
C GLN A 180 -8.49 3.64 -3.57
N TRP A 181 -7.51 4.52 -3.29
CA TRP A 181 -6.97 5.43 -4.28
C TRP A 181 -6.27 4.68 -5.42
N GLN A 182 -5.38 3.74 -5.12
CA GLN A 182 -4.72 2.92 -6.14
C GLN A 182 -5.73 2.16 -7.01
N ASP A 183 -6.74 1.53 -6.39
CA ASP A 183 -7.75 0.74 -7.08
C ASP A 183 -8.64 1.63 -7.98
N GLN A 184 -8.99 2.84 -7.53
CA GLN A 184 -9.75 3.81 -8.31
C GLN A 184 -8.99 4.27 -9.57
N TYR A 185 -7.69 4.51 -9.45
CA TYR A 185 -6.83 4.96 -10.55
C TYR A 185 -6.29 3.81 -11.42
N ALA A 186 -6.63 2.56 -11.12
CA ALA A 186 -6.40 1.44 -12.03
C ALA A 186 -7.36 1.44 -13.23
N CYS A 187 -8.52 2.10 -13.09
CA CYS A 187 -9.53 2.23 -14.14
C CYS A 187 -9.11 3.27 -15.20
N PRO A 188 -9.17 2.94 -16.51
CA PRO A 188 -8.87 3.89 -17.59
C PRO A 188 -9.76 5.15 -17.52
N GLY A 189 -9.17 6.32 -17.76
CA GLY A 189 -9.89 7.61 -17.84
C GLY A 189 -9.85 8.48 -16.57
N GLN A 190 -9.32 7.97 -15.45
CA GLN A 190 -9.00 8.79 -14.28
C GLN A 190 -7.48 8.98 -14.22
N GLY A 191 -6.99 10.04 -14.85
CA GLY A 191 -5.56 10.28 -15.01
C GLY A 191 -4.84 10.49 -13.68
N SER A 192 -3.85 9.66 -13.37
CA SER A 192 -2.87 9.93 -12.32
C SER A 192 -1.80 10.92 -12.83
N GLU A 193 -1.09 11.59 -11.93
CA GLU A 193 0.14 12.30 -12.29
C GLU A 193 1.17 11.29 -12.79
N GLN A 194 1.35 11.26 -14.11
CA GLN A 194 2.29 10.37 -14.78
C GLN A 194 3.66 11.06 -14.96
N PRO A 195 4.78 10.32 -14.98
CA PRO A 195 6.05 10.83 -15.48
C PRO A 195 5.85 11.50 -16.83
N LYS A 196 6.60 12.57 -17.13
CA LYS A 196 6.44 13.29 -18.40
C LYS A 196 6.80 12.42 -19.62
N GLN A 197 7.67 11.43 -19.46
CA GLN A 197 8.12 10.50 -20.50
C GLN A 197 8.35 9.10 -19.94
N ALA A 198 8.11 8.08 -20.75
CA ALA A 198 8.42 6.68 -20.43
C ALA A 198 9.93 6.42 -20.60
N ALA A 199 10.51 5.58 -19.74
CA ALA A 199 11.84 5.04 -20.00
C ALA A 199 11.81 4.20 -21.29
N PRO A 200 12.81 4.31 -22.19
CA PRO A 200 12.76 3.67 -23.50
C PRO A 200 12.76 2.14 -23.42
N ARG A 201 13.50 1.56 -22.47
CA ARG A 201 13.57 0.13 -22.23
C ARG A 201 13.18 -0.19 -20.80
N GLN A 202 12.19 -1.06 -20.64
CA GLN A 202 11.71 -1.49 -19.33
C GLN A 202 11.69 -3.02 -19.21
N ALA A 203 11.83 -3.51 -17.99
CA ALA A 203 11.59 -4.89 -17.66
C ALA A 203 10.45 -4.97 -16.66
N MET A 204 9.55 -5.94 -16.85
CA MET A 204 8.53 -6.31 -15.89
C MET A 204 8.68 -7.78 -15.50
N ALA A 205 8.53 -8.07 -14.22
CA ALA A 205 8.51 -9.42 -13.70
C ALA A 205 7.37 -9.54 -12.69
N THR A 206 6.60 -10.61 -12.80
CA THR A 206 5.39 -10.86 -12.03
C THR A 206 5.51 -12.22 -11.36
N ASP A 207 5.13 -12.31 -10.10
CA ASP A 207 5.23 -13.54 -9.32
C ASP A 207 4.16 -13.59 -8.21
N GLY A 208 3.88 -14.79 -7.72
CA GLY A 208 3.00 -15.08 -6.60
C GLY A 208 3.78 -15.47 -5.36
N VAL A 209 3.42 -14.91 -4.20
CA VAL A 209 4.02 -15.26 -2.91
C VAL A 209 2.95 -15.61 -1.88
N LEU A 210 3.10 -16.76 -1.23
CA LEU A 210 2.19 -17.20 -0.18
C LEU A 210 2.48 -16.47 1.15
N ILE A 211 1.41 -15.97 1.77
CA ILE A 211 1.42 -15.39 3.11
C ILE A 211 0.43 -16.11 4.05
N PRO A 212 0.71 -16.15 5.37
CA PRO A 212 -0.22 -16.68 6.36
C PRO A 212 -1.39 -15.71 6.63
N VAL A 213 -2.62 -16.22 6.51
CA VAL A 213 -3.86 -15.48 6.77
C VAL A 213 -4.74 -16.23 7.77
N LEU A 214 -5.66 -15.51 8.40
CA LEU A 214 -6.60 -16.07 9.37
C LEU A 214 -7.84 -16.67 8.68
N PRO A 215 -8.36 -17.81 9.19
CA PRO A 215 -7.78 -18.67 10.25
C PRO A 215 -6.85 -19.77 9.68
N ASN A 216 -5.55 -19.72 9.99
CA ASN A 216 -4.53 -20.74 9.65
C ASN A 216 -4.48 -21.18 8.18
N GLU A 217 -4.69 -20.26 7.24
CA GLU A 217 -4.63 -20.53 5.81
C GLU A 217 -3.41 -19.86 5.19
N TRP A 218 -3.00 -20.35 4.01
CA TRP A 218 -2.06 -19.65 3.14
C TRP A 218 -2.82 -19.03 1.98
N ALA A 219 -2.49 -17.79 1.66
CA ALA A 219 -3.08 -17.09 0.54
C ALA A 219 -2.01 -16.45 -0.33
N GLU A 220 -2.18 -16.53 -1.64
CA GLU A 220 -1.21 -16.03 -2.61
C GLU A 220 -1.44 -14.53 -2.89
N VAL A 221 -0.44 -13.73 -2.56
CA VAL A 221 -0.33 -12.34 -3.02
C VAL A 221 0.36 -12.36 -4.38
N LYS A 222 -0.23 -11.66 -5.35
CA LYS A 222 0.38 -11.44 -6.67
C LYS A 222 1.06 -10.09 -6.67
N MET A 223 2.23 -10.01 -7.27
CA MET A 223 3.01 -8.79 -7.38
C MET A 223 3.62 -8.64 -8.77
N VAL A 224 3.67 -7.41 -9.27
CA VAL A 224 4.48 -7.01 -10.43
C VAL A 224 5.55 -6.03 -9.98
N THR A 225 6.77 -6.27 -10.44
CA THR A 225 7.92 -5.36 -10.33
C THR A 225 8.21 -4.79 -11.72
N ILE A 226 8.41 -3.48 -11.82
CA ILE A 226 8.78 -2.79 -13.06
C ILE A 226 10.08 -2.03 -12.84
N GLY A 227 11.04 -2.13 -13.77
CA GLY A 227 12.33 -1.45 -13.71
C GLY A 227 12.75 -0.87 -15.05
N GLU A 228 13.65 0.11 -15.03
CA GLU A 228 14.34 0.60 -16.22
C GLU A 228 15.54 -0.30 -16.51
N VAL A 229 15.69 -0.76 -17.75
CA VAL A 229 16.83 -1.60 -18.11
C VAL A 229 18.04 -0.73 -18.41
N CYS A 230 19.07 -0.91 -17.60
CA CYS A 230 20.37 -0.27 -17.67
C CYS A 230 21.48 -1.32 -17.86
N GLN A 231 22.71 -0.88 -18.11
CA GLN A 231 23.88 -1.74 -18.08
C GLN A 231 24.75 -1.41 -16.86
N THR A 232 25.29 -2.43 -16.21
CA THR A 232 26.31 -2.25 -15.17
C THR A 232 27.63 -1.75 -15.77
N LYS A 233 28.59 -1.39 -14.91
CA LYS A 233 29.97 -1.09 -15.33
C LYS A 233 30.65 -2.26 -16.05
N SER A 234 30.25 -3.50 -15.77
CA SER A 234 30.75 -4.71 -16.44
C SER A 234 30.02 -5.02 -17.75
N GLY A 235 29.06 -4.19 -18.16
CA GLY A 235 28.25 -4.38 -19.37
C GLY A 235 27.09 -5.37 -19.21
N GLU A 236 26.82 -5.84 -17.99
CA GLU A 236 25.72 -6.77 -17.74
C GLU A 236 24.38 -6.05 -17.62
N PRO A 237 23.28 -6.59 -18.17
CA PRO A 237 21.94 -6.01 -18.01
C PRO A 237 21.49 -5.99 -16.54
N HIS A 238 21.00 -4.84 -16.09
CA HIS A 238 20.48 -4.63 -14.75
C HIS A 238 19.22 -3.75 -14.78
N CYS A 239 18.38 -3.84 -13.74
CA CYS A 239 17.17 -3.03 -13.63
C CYS A 239 17.29 -2.03 -12.47
N GLU A 240 17.14 -0.74 -12.79
CA GLU A 240 17.14 0.34 -11.80
C GLU A 240 15.75 0.97 -11.66
N LYS A 241 15.60 1.86 -10.67
CA LYS A 241 14.37 2.63 -10.39
C LYS A 241 13.13 1.73 -10.34
N LEU A 242 13.26 0.66 -9.56
CA LEU A 242 12.23 -0.34 -9.39
C LEU A 242 10.99 0.28 -8.73
N SER A 243 9.83 -0.17 -9.18
CA SER A 243 8.55 0.09 -8.54
C SER A 243 7.67 -1.15 -8.55
N TYR A 244 6.67 -1.14 -7.66
CA TYR A 244 5.95 -2.35 -7.30
C TYR A 244 4.44 -2.11 -7.24
N PHE A 245 3.67 -3.14 -7.60
CA PHE A 245 2.25 -3.24 -7.28
C PHE A 245 1.92 -4.65 -6.80
N ALA A 246 1.11 -4.76 -5.74
CA ALA A 246 0.78 -6.05 -5.14
C ALA A 246 -0.67 -6.07 -4.62
N ARG A 247 -1.34 -7.21 -4.82
CA ARG A 247 -2.66 -7.49 -4.24
C ARG A 247 -2.82 -8.98 -3.90
N LEU A 248 -3.50 -9.23 -2.79
CA LEU A 248 -4.20 -10.49 -2.55
C LEU A 248 -5.49 -10.47 -3.38
N ALA A 249 -5.45 -11.13 -4.54
CA ALA A 249 -6.55 -11.23 -5.50
C ALA A 249 -6.36 -12.45 -6.42
N ASP A 250 -7.43 -12.84 -7.11
CA ASP A 250 -7.31 -13.72 -8.28
C ASP A 250 -6.52 -13.02 -9.40
N ALA A 251 -6.13 -13.80 -10.42
CA ALA A 251 -5.27 -13.29 -11.50
C ALA A 251 -5.95 -12.22 -12.38
N GLU A 252 -7.26 -12.32 -12.62
CA GLU A 252 -8.01 -11.37 -13.44
C GLU A 252 -8.10 -10.02 -12.72
N THR A 253 -8.56 -10.04 -11.47
CA THR A 253 -8.66 -8.86 -10.61
C THR A 253 -7.29 -8.21 -10.39
N PHE A 254 -6.24 -9.00 -10.17
CA PHE A 254 -4.87 -8.47 -10.06
C PHE A 254 -4.42 -7.81 -11.37
N GLY A 255 -4.69 -8.44 -12.52
CA GLY A 255 -4.37 -7.89 -13.83
C GLY A 255 -4.97 -6.50 -14.04
N ASP A 256 -6.25 -6.34 -13.71
CA ASP A 256 -6.92 -5.03 -13.82
C ASP A 256 -6.32 -4.00 -12.85
N LEU A 257 -6.15 -4.36 -11.57
CA LEU A 257 -5.64 -3.44 -10.55
C LEU A 257 -4.18 -3.02 -10.79
N ALA A 258 -3.34 -3.91 -11.34
CA ALA A 258 -1.96 -3.61 -11.67
C ALA A 258 -1.81 -2.50 -12.72
N SER A 259 -2.88 -2.20 -13.47
CA SER A 259 -2.94 -1.05 -14.38
C SER A 259 -2.51 0.26 -13.73
N PHE A 260 -2.75 0.43 -12.43
CA PHE A 260 -2.31 1.61 -11.68
C PHE A 260 -0.81 1.87 -11.86
N GLU A 261 0.03 0.85 -11.64
CA GLU A 261 1.48 1.00 -11.76
C GLU A 261 1.96 0.90 -13.21
N ILE A 262 1.31 0.07 -14.04
CA ILE A 262 1.61 -0.04 -15.48
C ILE A 262 1.44 1.31 -16.18
N GLN A 263 0.33 2.01 -15.93
CA GLN A 263 0.06 3.35 -16.47
C GLN A 263 1.01 4.39 -15.88
N ARG A 264 1.28 4.33 -14.56
CA ARG A 264 2.24 5.23 -13.90
C ARG A 264 3.64 5.10 -14.51
N ARG A 265 4.08 3.89 -14.86
CA ARG A 265 5.37 3.62 -15.50
C ARG A 265 5.35 3.82 -17.02
N ARG A 266 4.17 4.12 -17.58
CA ARG A 266 3.93 4.28 -19.02
C ARG A 266 4.49 3.12 -19.83
N VAL A 267 4.26 1.89 -19.35
CA VAL A 267 4.75 0.66 -20.02
C VAL A 267 4.20 0.55 -21.44
N ASP A 268 3.01 1.09 -21.70
CA ASP A 268 2.38 1.23 -23.02
C ASP A 268 3.17 2.12 -23.98
N GLN A 269 3.93 3.10 -23.47
CA GLN A 269 4.71 4.06 -24.26
C GLN A 269 6.21 3.77 -24.26
N ALA A 270 6.67 2.78 -23.50
CA ALA A 270 8.05 2.31 -23.60
C ALA A 270 8.31 1.77 -25.02
N ARG A 271 9.50 2.04 -25.56
CA ARG A 271 9.89 1.57 -26.91
C ARG A 271 9.98 0.05 -26.94
N GLU A 272 10.59 -0.53 -25.91
CA GLU A 272 10.74 -1.97 -25.77
C GLU A 272 10.53 -2.40 -24.31
N VAL A 273 9.88 -3.55 -24.13
CA VAL A 273 9.60 -4.12 -22.81
C VAL A 273 9.97 -5.60 -22.81
N ALA A 274 10.68 -6.05 -21.79
CA ALA A 274 10.90 -7.47 -21.52
C ALA A 274 10.04 -7.95 -20.34
N ALA A 275 9.48 -9.15 -20.45
CA ALA A 275 8.73 -9.81 -19.41
C ALA A 275 9.49 -11.08 -18.95
N ILE A 276 10.11 -11.05 -17.78
CA ILE A 276 10.95 -12.15 -17.26
C ILE A 276 10.25 -12.87 -16.12
N ASN A 277 9.82 -14.13 -16.33
CA ASN A 277 8.93 -14.83 -15.39
C ASN A 277 9.14 -16.36 -15.41
N ASP A 278 8.52 -17.07 -14.46
CA ASP A 278 8.52 -18.55 -14.35
C ASP A 278 7.62 -19.26 -15.38
N GLY A 279 7.04 -18.50 -16.32
CA GLY A 279 6.22 -19.06 -17.39
C GLY A 279 4.81 -19.52 -16.99
N ALA A 280 4.32 -19.28 -15.76
CA ALA A 280 2.96 -19.65 -15.36
C ALA A 280 1.88 -19.07 -16.31
N GLU A 281 0.81 -19.84 -16.58
CA GLU A 281 -0.20 -19.47 -17.59
C GLU A 281 -0.88 -18.13 -17.29
N TRP A 282 -1.19 -17.84 -16.02
CA TRP A 282 -1.80 -16.58 -15.64
C TRP A 282 -0.87 -15.38 -15.88
N ILE A 283 0.44 -15.57 -15.78
CA ILE A 283 1.44 -14.54 -16.10
C ILE A 283 1.49 -14.32 -17.61
N GLN A 284 1.36 -15.37 -18.42
CA GLN A 284 1.26 -15.22 -19.87
C GLN A 284 0.03 -14.38 -20.26
N GLY A 285 -1.11 -14.58 -19.60
CA GLY A 285 -2.31 -13.75 -19.75
C GLY A 285 -2.11 -12.30 -19.28
N PHE A 286 -1.44 -12.10 -18.14
CA PHE A 286 -1.09 -10.78 -17.62
C PHE A 286 -0.23 -9.97 -18.60
N VAL A 287 0.84 -10.58 -19.12
CA VAL A 287 1.74 -9.96 -20.10
C VAL A 287 0.98 -9.67 -21.40
N GLN A 288 0.17 -10.62 -21.88
CA GLN A 288 -0.66 -10.44 -23.08
C GLN A 288 -1.60 -9.24 -22.96
N GLY A 289 -2.20 -9.04 -21.78
CA GLY A 289 -3.03 -7.87 -21.50
C GLY A 289 -2.20 -6.60 -21.57
N HIS A 290 -1.25 -6.42 -20.67
CA HIS A 290 -0.58 -5.12 -20.49
C HIS A 290 0.41 -4.73 -21.57
N ARG A 291 1.07 -5.71 -22.20
CA ARG A 291 2.10 -5.46 -23.22
C ARG A 291 2.30 -6.69 -24.11
N ALA A 292 1.38 -6.88 -25.06
CA ALA A 292 1.34 -8.05 -25.94
C ALA A 292 2.62 -8.29 -26.75
N ASP A 293 3.30 -7.22 -27.15
CA ASP A 293 4.56 -7.20 -27.90
C ASP A 293 5.81 -7.28 -27.02
N ALA A 294 5.67 -7.49 -25.71
CA ALA A 294 6.81 -7.65 -24.81
C ALA A 294 7.65 -8.88 -25.18
N VAL A 295 8.98 -8.74 -25.11
CA VAL A 295 9.92 -9.86 -25.22
C VAL A 295 9.71 -10.77 -24.01
N ARG A 296 9.16 -11.96 -24.23
CA ARG A 296 8.90 -12.93 -23.15
C ARG A 296 10.13 -13.79 -22.94
N ILE A 297 10.68 -13.72 -21.72
CA ILE A 297 11.88 -14.43 -21.31
C ILE A 297 11.49 -15.37 -20.17
N LEU A 298 11.69 -16.66 -20.37
CA LEU A 298 11.60 -17.62 -19.27
C LEU A 298 12.77 -17.36 -18.33
N ASP A 299 12.52 -17.32 -17.02
CA ASP A 299 13.60 -17.21 -16.04
C ASP A 299 14.63 -18.34 -16.23
N PHE A 300 15.90 -17.98 -16.44
CA PHE A 300 16.97 -18.93 -16.66
C PHE A 300 17.16 -19.91 -15.50
N ALA A 301 17.11 -19.45 -14.25
CA ALA A 301 17.24 -20.32 -13.08
C ALA A 301 16.06 -21.30 -13.00
N HIS A 302 14.86 -20.87 -13.39
CA HIS A 302 13.70 -21.75 -13.47
C HIS A 302 13.85 -22.80 -14.57
N ALA A 303 14.30 -22.43 -15.77
CA ALA A 303 14.59 -23.40 -16.84
C ALA A 303 15.70 -24.38 -16.43
N ALA A 304 16.75 -23.89 -15.77
CA ALA A 304 17.86 -24.68 -15.25
C ALA A 304 17.39 -25.71 -14.20
N GLN A 305 16.46 -25.32 -13.32
CA GLN A 305 15.85 -26.23 -12.35
C GLN A 305 15.11 -27.39 -13.04
N TYR A 306 14.29 -27.12 -14.05
CA TYR A 306 13.61 -28.18 -14.81
C TYR A 306 14.59 -29.16 -15.46
N ILE A 307 15.71 -28.66 -16.00
CA ILE A 307 16.76 -29.51 -16.56
C ILE A 307 17.39 -30.41 -15.48
N SER A 308 17.66 -29.88 -14.29
CA SER A 308 18.19 -30.66 -13.17
C SER A 308 17.22 -31.72 -12.65
N GLU A 309 15.93 -31.40 -12.60
CA GLU A 309 14.89 -32.33 -12.19
C GLU A 309 14.73 -33.45 -13.22
N ILE A 310 14.77 -33.14 -14.53
CA ILE A 310 14.80 -34.13 -15.61
C ILE A 310 16.03 -35.05 -15.48
N ALA A 311 17.21 -34.49 -15.21
CA ALA A 311 18.41 -35.29 -14.99
C ALA A 311 18.27 -36.25 -13.79
N THR A 312 17.73 -35.74 -12.68
CA THR A 312 17.46 -36.53 -11.47
C THR A 312 16.50 -37.68 -11.76
N LEU A 313 15.40 -37.41 -12.48
CA LEU A 313 14.43 -38.44 -12.87
C LEU A 313 15.06 -39.51 -13.77
N ALA A 314 15.87 -39.10 -14.74
CA ALA A 314 16.58 -40.03 -15.62
C ALA A 314 17.58 -40.92 -14.85
N GLN A 315 18.37 -40.33 -13.94
CA GLN A 315 19.30 -41.06 -13.08
C GLN A 315 18.58 -42.06 -12.17
N ASN A 316 17.46 -41.66 -11.56
CA ASN A 316 16.63 -42.54 -10.72
C ASN A 316 16.03 -43.70 -11.51
N ALA A 317 15.79 -43.52 -12.82
CA ALA A 317 15.38 -44.57 -13.74
C ALA A 317 16.53 -45.43 -14.29
N GLY A 318 17.75 -45.24 -13.79
CA GLY A 318 18.93 -46.02 -14.18
C GLY A 318 19.62 -45.54 -15.45
N VAL A 319 19.27 -44.37 -16.00
CA VAL A 319 19.96 -43.79 -17.15
C VAL A 319 21.32 -43.23 -16.70
N PRO A 320 22.45 -43.72 -17.23
CA PRO A 320 23.76 -43.22 -16.85
C PRO A 320 23.99 -41.83 -17.47
N LEU A 321 24.18 -40.82 -16.61
CA LEU A 321 24.55 -39.46 -17.00
C LEU A 321 25.92 -39.09 -16.42
N PRO A 322 26.82 -38.45 -17.19
CA PRO A 322 28.04 -37.88 -16.65
C PRO A 322 27.76 -36.91 -15.50
N PRO A 323 28.64 -36.80 -14.48
CA PRO A 323 28.48 -35.83 -13.39
C PRO A 323 28.38 -34.37 -13.86
N THR A 324 28.95 -34.06 -15.02
CA THR A 324 28.96 -32.73 -15.66
C THR A 324 27.74 -32.47 -16.53
N TRP A 325 26.87 -33.45 -16.75
CA TRP A 325 25.79 -33.34 -17.74
C TRP A 325 24.90 -32.13 -17.50
N VAL A 326 24.50 -31.89 -16.24
CA VAL A 326 23.62 -30.76 -15.88
C VAL A 326 24.29 -29.42 -16.16
N SER A 327 25.54 -29.24 -15.72
CA SER A 327 26.28 -27.98 -15.94
C SER A 327 26.55 -27.72 -17.42
N GLU A 328 26.82 -28.77 -18.20
CA GLU A 328 26.94 -28.68 -19.66
C GLU A 328 25.63 -28.26 -20.33
N GLN A 329 24.49 -28.82 -19.92
CA GLN A 329 23.19 -28.41 -20.47
C GLN A 329 22.85 -26.96 -20.10
N TRP A 330 23.14 -26.52 -18.88
CA TRP A 330 22.96 -25.12 -18.48
C TRP A 330 23.81 -24.17 -19.32
N HIS A 331 25.08 -24.54 -19.57
CA HIS A 331 25.98 -23.75 -20.41
C HIS A 331 25.47 -23.68 -21.85
N LYS A 332 25.12 -24.82 -22.45
CA LYS A 332 24.54 -24.89 -23.80
C LYS A 332 23.26 -24.07 -23.92
N LEU A 333 22.35 -24.18 -22.95
CA LEU A 333 21.11 -23.41 -22.93
C LEU A 333 21.40 -21.90 -22.96
N LYS A 334 22.39 -21.46 -22.16
CA LYS A 334 22.73 -20.05 -22.00
C LYS A 334 23.46 -19.46 -23.19
N GLU A 335 24.40 -20.21 -23.78
CA GLU A 335 25.32 -19.72 -24.83
C GLU A 335 24.88 -20.10 -26.25
N ASP A 336 24.32 -21.30 -26.44
CA ASP A 336 23.96 -21.85 -27.77
C ASP A 336 22.45 -21.84 -28.04
N GLY A 337 21.63 -21.67 -27.00
CA GLY A 337 20.17 -21.68 -27.08
C GLY A 337 19.52 -23.05 -26.83
N PRO A 338 18.19 -23.16 -26.96
CA PRO A 338 17.43 -24.29 -26.41
C PRO A 338 17.43 -25.53 -27.29
N THR A 339 17.72 -25.44 -28.59
CA THR A 339 17.47 -26.53 -29.55
C THR A 339 18.19 -27.83 -29.22
N SER A 340 19.50 -27.76 -28.90
CA SER A 340 20.28 -28.95 -28.56
C SER A 340 19.85 -29.54 -27.21
N VAL A 341 19.59 -28.68 -26.22
CA VAL A 341 19.14 -29.06 -24.88
C VAL A 341 17.76 -29.72 -24.94
N LEU A 342 16.83 -29.17 -25.71
CA LEU A 342 15.48 -29.72 -25.92
C LEU A 342 15.53 -31.10 -26.60
N LYS A 343 16.46 -31.30 -27.53
CA LYS A 343 16.70 -32.63 -28.14
C LYS A 343 17.18 -33.64 -27.10
N GLU A 344 18.10 -33.24 -26.23
CA GLU A 344 18.64 -34.11 -25.18
C GLU A 344 17.59 -34.46 -24.11
N VAL A 345 16.82 -33.49 -23.60
CA VAL A 345 15.76 -33.79 -22.61
C VAL A 345 14.65 -34.66 -23.22
N ARG A 346 14.34 -34.50 -24.52
CA ARG A 346 13.42 -35.40 -25.23
C ARG A 346 13.96 -36.81 -25.34
N ARG A 347 15.27 -36.97 -25.60
CA ARG A 347 15.94 -38.28 -25.60
C ARG A 347 15.82 -38.95 -24.23
N LEU A 348 16.06 -38.21 -23.15
CA LEU A 348 15.89 -38.74 -21.78
C LEU A 348 14.44 -39.12 -21.51
N SER A 349 13.48 -38.31 -21.94
CA SER A 349 12.05 -38.64 -21.81
C SER A 349 11.66 -39.95 -22.48
N ALA A 350 12.26 -40.27 -23.63
CA ALA A 350 11.98 -41.53 -24.34
C ALA A 350 12.56 -42.76 -23.60
N SER A 351 13.68 -42.59 -22.89
CA SER A 351 14.33 -43.64 -22.11
C SER A 351 13.84 -43.72 -20.66
N THR A 352 13.07 -42.73 -20.20
CA THR A 352 12.55 -42.62 -18.84
C THR A 352 11.06 -42.30 -18.88
N PRO A 353 10.21 -43.30 -19.16
CA PRO A 353 8.76 -43.09 -19.20
C PRO A 353 8.21 -42.77 -17.81
N GLY A 354 7.41 -41.70 -17.73
CA GLY A 354 6.72 -41.29 -16.51
C GLY A 354 6.03 -39.93 -16.70
N ASP A 355 4.86 -39.76 -16.09
CA ASP A 355 4.04 -38.55 -16.25
C ASP A 355 4.80 -37.29 -15.83
N GLU A 356 5.57 -37.36 -14.74
CA GLU A 356 6.37 -36.24 -14.24
C GLU A 356 7.49 -35.84 -15.23
N MET A 357 8.14 -36.82 -15.87
CA MET A 357 9.15 -36.57 -16.91
C MET A 357 8.52 -35.88 -18.12
N LEU A 358 7.39 -36.43 -18.60
CA LEU A 358 6.65 -35.90 -19.74
C LEU A 358 6.17 -34.47 -19.48
N GLU A 359 5.68 -34.18 -18.27
CA GLU A 359 5.24 -32.85 -17.87
C GLU A 359 6.39 -31.83 -17.91
N LYS A 360 7.55 -32.16 -17.34
CA LYS A 360 8.72 -31.26 -17.32
C LYS A 360 9.29 -31.01 -18.71
N VAL A 361 9.34 -32.04 -19.55
CA VAL A 361 9.81 -31.94 -20.94
C VAL A 361 8.83 -31.12 -21.79
N ALA A 362 7.52 -31.35 -21.63
CA ALA A 362 6.48 -30.57 -22.29
C ALA A 362 6.51 -29.10 -21.85
N TYR A 363 6.77 -28.84 -20.56
CA TYR A 363 6.92 -27.49 -20.02
C TYR A 363 8.03 -26.69 -20.74
N LEU A 364 9.22 -27.30 -20.91
CA LEU A 364 10.35 -26.67 -21.61
C LEU A 364 10.06 -26.50 -23.10
N HIS A 365 9.52 -27.53 -23.77
CA HIS A 365 9.19 -27.45 -25.19
C HIS A 365 8.17 -26.35 -25.51
N LYS A 366 7.12 -26.20 -24.68
CA LYS A 366 6.12 -25.14 -24.83
C LYS A 366 6.76 -23.73 -24.80
N ARG A 367 7.94 -23.60 -24.18
CA ARG A 367 8.62 -22.33 -23.92
C ARG A 367 9.92 -22.17 -24.71
N GLU A 368 10.14 -22.94 -25.77
CA GLU A 368 11.33 -22.83 -26.62
C GLU A 368 11.59 -21.40 -27.11
N GLY A 369 10.54 -20.69 -27.54
CA GLY A 369 10.63 -19.29 -27.97
C GLY A 369 10.96 -18.29 -26.85
N GLN A 370 10.86 -18.70 -25.58
CA GLN A 370 11.16 -17.88 -24.39
C GLN A 370 12.54 -18.20 -23.79
N MET A 371 13.29 -19.14 -24.39
CA MET A 371 14.59 -19.61 -23.91
C MET A 371 15.75 -19.21 -24.85
N GLN A 372 15.56 -18.13 -25.64
CA GLN A 372 16.59 -17.62 -26.57
C GLN A 372 17.64 -16.75 -25.83
N TYR A 373 18.26 -17.29 -24.78
CA TYR A 373 19.09 -16.55 -23.82
C TYR A 373 20.28 -15.82 -24.44
N GLN A 374 20.94 -16.44 -25.42
CA GLN A 374 22.03 -15.82 -26.17
C GLN A 374 21.57 -14.51 -26.84
N GLN A 375 20.40 -14.54 -27.49
CA GLN A 375 19.81 -13.38 -28.17
C GLN A 375 19.39 -12.31 -27.16
N TYR A 376 18.78 -12.71 -26.05
CA TYR A 376 18.37 -11.76 -25.00
C TYR A 376 19.58 -11.04 -24.40
N ARG A 377 20.67 -11.77 -24.11
CA ARG A 377 21.91 -11.18 -23.60
C ARG A 377 22.57 -10.26 -24.61
N ALA A 378 22.64 -10.66 -25.88
CA ALA A 378 23.16 -9.80 -26.95
C ALA A 378 22.32 -8.52 -27.14
N GLY A 379 21.01 -8.61 -26.93
CA GLY A 379 20.09 -7.47 -26.89
C GLY A 379 20.18 -6.64 -25.60
N GLY A 380 20.97 -7.05 -24.61
CA GLY A 380 21.11 -6.34 -23.33
C GLY A 380 19.90 -6.50 -22.39
N TRP A 381 19.17 -7.61 -22.47
CA TRP A 381 18.07 -7.93 -21.56
C TRP A 381 18.54 -8.79 -20.38
N PRO A 382 17.99 -8.57 -19.17
CA PRO A 382 18.17 -9.51 -18.07
C PRO A 382 17.47 -10.83 -18.41
N ILE A 383 18.06 -11.96 -17.97
CA ILE A 383 17.53 -13.31 -18.22
C ILE A 383 17.01 -14.01 -16.96
N GLY A 384 17.07 -13.34 -15.81
CA GLY A 384 16.57 -13.84 -14.53
C GLY A 384 15.56 -12.88 -13.92
N SER A 385 14.56 -13.43 -13.22
CA SER A 385 13.47 -12.70 -12.57
C SER A 385 13.84 -12.23 -11.15
N GLY A 386 15.13 -12.04 -10.86
CA GLY A 386 15.60 -11.62 -9.53
C GLY A 386 14.97 -10.32 -9.00
N ILE A 387 14.45 -9.46 -9.89
CA ILE A 387 13.67 -8.27 -9.51
C ILE A 387 12.30 -8.60 -8.92
N ALA A 388 11.67 -9.71 -9.33
CA ALA A 388 10.43 -10.21 -8.73
C ALA A 388 10.72 -10.86 -7.38
N GLU A 389 11.74 -11.72 -7.29
CA GLU A 389 12.11 -12.37 -6.04
C GLU A 389 12.52 -11.36 -4.96
N SER A 390 13.42 -10.42 -5.32
CA SER A 390 13.83 -9.34 -4.41
C SER A 390 12.66 -8.43 -4.03
N GLY A 391 11.78 -8.11 -4.98
CA GLY A 391 10.54 -7.37 -4.72
C GLY A 391 9.62 -8.12 -3.75
N ASN A 392 9.44 -9.43 -3.91
CA ASN A 392 8.61 -10.24 -3.02
C ASN A 392 9.18 -10.27 -1.60
N LYS A 393 10.50 -10.43 -1.46
CA LYS A 393 11.19 -10.34 -0.16
C LYS A 393 11.01 -8.96 0.48
N LEU A 394 11.25 -7.89 -0.28
CA LEU A 394 11.22 -6.51 0.19
C LEU A 394 9.81 -6.02 0.51
N VAL A 395 8.86 -6.19 -0.40
CA VAL A 395 7.52 -5.59 -0.29
C VAL A 395 6.62 -6.45 0.60
N VAL A 396 6.50 -7.74 0.28
CA VAL A 396 5.50 -8.63 0.88
C VAL A 396 6.06 -9.34 2.11
N GLN A 397 7.12 -10.14 1.94
CA GLN A 397 7.59 -11.04 2.99
C GLN A 397 8.10 -10.30 4.23
N ALA A 398 8.83 -9.20 4.03
CA ALA A 398 9.38 -8.38 5.11
C ALA A 398 8.34 -7.92 6.13
N ARG A 399 7.09 -7.73 5.72
CA ARG A 399 6.01 -7.28 6.62
C ARG A 399 4.91 -8.30 6.85
N LEU A 400 4.66 -9.21 5.91
CA LEU A 400 3.53 -10.13 5.96
C LEU A 400 3.91 -11.59 6.27
N LYS A 401 5.20 -11.97 6.28
CA LYS A 401 5.66 -13.36 6.49
C LYS A 401 6.60 -13.55 7.70
N GLY A 402 6.63 -12.60 8.63
CA GLY A 402 7.42 -12.73 9.86
C GLY A 402 6.91 -13.83 10.80
N ALA A 403 7.74 -14.26 11.74
CA ALA A 403 7.39 -15.30 12.71
C ALA A 403 6.09 -14.98 13.47
N GLY A 404 5.16 -15.93 13.49
CA GLY A 404 3.86 -15.81 14.16
C GLY A 404 2.87 -14.83 13.51
N MET A 405 3.20 -14.19 12.39
CA MET A 405 2.29 -13.26 11.72
C MET A 405 1.15 -14.01 11.04
N HIS A 406 -0.09 -13.59 11.30
CA HIS A 406 -1.29 -14.04 10.59
C HIS A 406 -2.17 -12.83 10.33
N TRP A 407 -2.67 -12.71 9.10
CA TRP A 407 -3.40 -11.53 8.66
C TRP A 407 -4.87 -11.82 8.43
N ALA A 408 -5.74 -10.92 8.90
CA ALA A 408 -7.12 -10.92 8.43
C ALA A 408 -7.13 -10.52 6.95
N ARG A 409 -7.74 -11.33 6.07
CA ARG A 409 -7.80 -11.10 4.61
C ARG A 409 -8.15 -9.64 4.23
N PRO A 410 -9.14 -8.96 4.86
CA PRO A 410 -9.47 -7.57 4.52
C PRO A 410 -8.35 -6.56 4.76
N GLN A 411 -7.36 -6.87 5.61
CA GLN A 411 -6.27 -5.96 5.99
C GLN A 411 -5.00 -6.16 5.16
N VAL A 412 -4.92 -7.24 4.37
CA VAL A 412 -3.74 -7.55 3.55
C VAL A 412 -3.51 -6.47 2.50
N ASN A 413 -4.53 -6.14 1.70
CA ASN A 413 -4.39 -5.17 0.62
C ASN A 413 -4.12 -3.74 1.13
N ALA A 414 -4.67 -3.37 2.28
CA ALA A 414 -4.34 -2.11 2.94
C ALA A 414 -2.83 -2.03 3.30
N MET A 415 -2.26 -3.12 3.84
CA MET A 415 -0.83 -3.17 4.12
C MET A 415 0.01 -3.19 2.84
N LEU A 416 -0.39 -3.95 1.82
CA LEU A 416 0.31 -3.99 0.53
C LEU A 416 0.35 -2.62 -0.16
N ALA A 417 -0.73 -1.82 -0.07
CA ALA A 417 -0.76 -0.45 -0.59
C ALA A 417 0.30 0.45 0.07
N LEU A 418 0.47 0.35 1.40
CA LEU A 418 1.53 1.06 2.12
C LEU A 418 2.92 0.57 1.72
N ARG A 419 3.11 -0.76 1.67
CA ARG A 419 4.40 -1.39 1.33
C ARG A 419 4.86 -1.02 -0.07
N THR A 420 3.97 -1.09 -1.05
CA THR A 420 4.28 -0.75 -2.45
C THR A 420 4.63 0.73 -2.63
N THR A 421 3.90 1.64 -1.97
CA THR A 421 4.26 3.08 -1.94
C THR A 421 5.61 3.32 -1.27
N LEU A 422 5.88 2.69 -0.12
CA LEU A 422 7.14 2.86 0.61
C LEU A 422 8.33 2.32 -0.19
N CYS A 423 8.26 1.06 -0.64
CA CYS A 423 9.36 0.39 -1.33
C CYS A 423 9.63 0.95 -2.72
N SER A 424 8.66 1.65 -3.33
CA SER A 424 8.87 2.39 -4.58
C SER A 424 9.45 3.80 -4.37
N ASN A 425 9.84 4.17 -3.14
CA ASN A 425 10.34 5.49 -2.75
C ASN A 425 9.32 6.64 -2.93
N ARG A 426 8.03 6.38 -2.70
CA ARG A 426 6.94 7.34 -2.95
C ARG A 426 6.17 7.73 -1.71
N TRP A 427 6.70 7.44 -0.53
CA TRP A 427 6.04 7.76 0.74
C TRP A 427 5.65 9.24 0.82
N THR A 428 6.60 10.15 0.63
CA THR A 428 6.35 11.60 0.71
C THR A 428 5.36 12.06 -0.36
N GLN A 429 5.51 11.55 -1.60
CA GLN A 429 4.64 11.90 -2.71
C GLN A 429 3.20 11.45 -2.44
N ASP A 430 2.97 10.17 -2.16
CA ASP A 430 1.63 9.59 -2.09
C ASP A 430 0.94 9.86 -0.73
N TRP A 431 1.67 10.30 0.32
CA TRP A 431 1.07 10.59 1.64
C TRP A 431 0.00 11.69 1.63
N HIS A 432 0.04 12.59 0.63
CA HIS A 432 -1.01 13.60 0.47
C HIS A 432 -2.41 12.98 0.33
N VAL A 433 -2.52 11.77 -0.25
CA VAL A 433 -3.78 11.03 -0.39
C VAL A 433 -4.37 10.71 1.00
N VAL A 434 -3.53 10.22 1.90
CA VAL A 434 -3.94 9.92 3.29
C VAL A 434 -4.35 11.20 4.00
N ARG A 435 -3.59 12.29 3.85
CA ARG A 435 -3.92 13.59 4.45
C ARG A 435 -5.22 14.17 3.91
N ALA A 436 -5.46 14.06 2.61
CA ALA A 436 -6.69 14.54 1.97
C ALA A 436 -7.92 13.75 2.45
N SER A 437 -7.76 12.48 2.78
CA SER A 437 -8.87 11.65 3.27
C SER A 437 -9.29 11.95 4.71
N TRP A 438 -8.47 12.63 5.52
CA TRP A 438 -8.79 12.89 6.93
C TRP A 438 -10.07 13.71 7.10
N HIS A 439 -10.25 14.76 6.28
CA HIS A 439 -11.46 15.56 6.23
C HIS A 439 -12.68 14.70 5.87
N THR A 440 -12.61 13.97 4.75
CA THR A 440 -13.70 13.11 4.27
C THR A 440 -14.07 12.03 5.28
N SER A 441 -13.07 11.37 5.86
CA SER A 441 -13.25 10.33 6.89
C SER A 441 -13.90 10.87 8.17
N ARG A 442 -13.65 12.13 8.51
CA ARG A 442 -14.29 12.78 9.66
C ARG A 442 -15.76 13.07 9.36
N LEU A 443 -16.06 13.63 8.19
CA LEU A 443 -17.42 13.88 7.75
C LEU A 443 -18.26 12.60 7.66
N GLN A 444 -17.69 11.51 7.12
CA GLN A 444 -18.36 10.22 7.05
C GLN A 444 -18.69 9.66 8.44
N ARG A 445 -17.75 9.71 9.40
CA ARG A 445 -18.01 9.29 10.78
C ARG A 445 -19.08 10.13 11.46
N PHE A 446 -19.08 11.44 11.19
CA PHE A 446 -20.14 12.30 11.69
C PHE A 446 -21.50 11.83 11.15
N ARG A 447 -21.62 11.64 9.83
CA ARG A 447 -22.85 11.17 9.17
C ARG A 447 -23.34 9.85 9.78
N ALA A 448 -22.46 8.87 9.91
CA ALA A 448 -22.80 7.57 10.49
C ALA A 448 -23.34 7.71 11.92
N ARG A 449 -22.72 8.56 12.75
CA ARG A 449 -23.20 8.84 14.12
C ARG A 449 -24.54 9.55 14.14
N SER A 450 -24.72 10.55 13.27
CA SER A 450 -25.98 11.28 13.13
C SER A 450 -27.12 10.34 12.70
N GLN A 451 -26.90 9.51 11.69
CA GLN A 451 -27.85 8.50 11.24
C GLN A 451 -28.19 7.49 12.33
N ALA A 452 -27.19 7.01 13.07
CA ALA A 452 -27.42 6.10 14.19
C ALA A 452 -28.21 6.77 15.33
N ALA A 453 -27.97 8.06 15.61
CA ALA A 453 -28.73 8.82 16.60
C ALA A 453 -30.18 9.04 16.15
N LEU A 454 -30.40 9.39 14.88
CA LEU A 454 -31.73 9.52 14.28
C LEU A 454 -32.50 8.20 14.32
N ALA A 455 -31.86 7.08 13.95
CA ALA A 455 -32.46 5.75 14.02
C ALA A 455 -32.85 5.35 15.46
N LYS A 456 -32.03 5.71 16.46
CA LYS A 456 -32.37 5.51 17.87
C LYS A 456 -33.52 6.40 18.31
N ALA A 457 -33.56 7.65 17.88
CA ALA A 457 -34.63 8.59 18.20
C ALA A 457 -35.97 8.15 17.58
N SER A 458 -35.95 7.70 16.32
CA SER A 458 -37.13 7.17 15.65
C SER A 458 -37.64 5.90 16.33
N LEU A 459 -36.75 5.00 16.76
CA LEU A 459 -37.12 3.80 17.51
C LEU A 459 -37.77 4.16 18.86
N ARG A 460 -37.21 5.15 19.59
CA ARG A 460 -37.79 5.64 20.85
C ARG A 460 -39.17 6.26 20.63
N LEU A 461 -39.32 7.10 19.60
CA LEU A 461 -40.61 7.70 19.24
C LEU A 461 -41.63 6.61 18.93
N GLN A 462 -41.28 5.62 18.11
CA GLN A 462 -42.15 4.47 17.85
C GLN A 462 -42.54 3.76 19.14
N GLN A 463 -41.58 3.41 20.01
CA GLN A 463 -41.85 2.77 21.29
C GLN A 463 -42.73 3.60 22.23
N THR A 464 -42.63 4.93 22.21
CA THR A 464 -43.55 5.82 22.96
C THR A 464 -44.93 5.91 22.33
N PHE A 465 -45.03 5.88 20.99
CA PHE A 465 -46.31 5.83 20.27
C PHE A 465 -47.04 4.49 20.53
N TRP A 466 -46.33 3.38 20.67
CA TRP A 466 -46.90 2.07 21.04
C TRP A 466 -47.40 1.98 22.50
N ARG A 467 -47.17 3.01 23.34
CA ARG A 467 -47.66 3.09 24.73
C ARG A 467 -48.91 3.97 24.91
N LEU A 468 -49.43 4.56 23.84
CA LEU A 468 -50.70 5.28 23.82
C LEU A 468 -51.82 4.35 23.32
N PRO A 469 -53.01 4.32 23.95
CA PRO A 469 -54.11 3.49 23.49
C PRO A 469 -54.82 4.18 22.33
N LEU A 470 -54.60 3.69 21.10
CA LEU A 470 -55.58 3.30 20.07
C LEU A 470 -54.98 3.33 18.64
N PRO A 471 -55.59 2.60 17.69
CA PRO A 471 -54.93 1.88 16.60
C PRO A 471 -54.83 2.68 15.30
N LEU A 472 -54.11 2.10 14.32
CA LEU A 472 -53.86 2.56 12.94
C LEU A 472 -52.86 3.72 12.92
N ILE A 473 -51.61 3.53 12.48
CA ILE A 473 -51.25 3.35 11.07
C ILE A 473 -50.00 2.46 10.98
N LEU A 474 -50.17 1.27 10.40
CA LEU A 474 -49.11 0.42 9.90
C LEU A 474 -49.04 0.66 8.38
N ALA A 475 -48.09 1.48 7.93
CA ALA A 475 -47.49 1.44 6.58
C ALA A 475 -46.77 2.77 6.29
N CYS A 476 -45.45 2.81 6.53
CA CYS A 476 -44.48 3.65 5.80
C CYS A 476 -43.07 3.31 6.30
N PHE A 477 -42.62 2.07 6.05
CA PHE A 477 -41.20 1.76 6.10
C PHE A 477 -40.74 1.43 4.69
N PRO A 478 -39.74 2.13 4.13
CA PRO A 478 -39.17 1.75 2.85
C PRO A 478 -38.48 0.39 2.99
N SER A 479 -38.82 -0.54 2.10
CA SER A 479 -38.09 -1.80 1.95
C SER A 479 -36.61 -1.52 1.68
N PRO A 480 -35.68 -2.37 2.20
CA PRO A 480 -34.28 -2.28 1.80
C PRO A 480 -34.19 -2.39 0.27
N PRO A 481 -33.28 -1.65 -0.38
CA PRO A 481 -33.09 -1.79 -1.82
C PRO A 481 -32.76 -3.26 -2.12
N PRO A 482 -33.27 -3.83 -3.23
CA PRO A 482 -32.91 -5.17 -3.63
C PRO A 482 -31.38 -5.24 -3.74
N THR A 483 -30.79 -6.26 -3.12
CA THR A 483 -29.40 -6.62 -3.32
C THR A 483 -29.21 -6.79 -4.82
N SER A 484 -28.50 -5.86 -5.46
CA SER A 484 -28.24 -5.97 -6.90
C SER A 484 -27.44 -7.25 -7.10
N MET A 485 -28.08 -8.27 -7.67
CA MET A 485 -27.35 -9.38 -8.24
C MET A 485 -26.37 -8.79 -9.24
N ALA A 486 -25.08 -9.09 -9.07
CA ALA A 486 -24.06 -8.73 -10.05
C ALA A 486 -24.57 -9.14 -11.43
N PRO A 487 -24.56 -8.24 -12.43
CA PRO A 487 -25.08 -8.58 -13.74
C PRO A 487 -24.31 -9.78 -14.28
N LYS A 488 -25.04 -10.81 -14.73
CA LYS A 488 -24.50 -11.87 -15.58
C LYS A 488 -24.15 -11.23 -16.93
N GLY A 489 -22.99 -10.57 -16.99
CA GLY A 489 -22.49 -9.83 -18.13
C GLY A 489 -20.97 -9.74 -18.07
N ARG A 490 -20.34 -9.30 -19.15
CA ARG A 490 -18.86 -9.19 -19.24
C ARG A 490 -18.34 -8.32 -18.10
N THR A 491 -17.37 -8.83 -17.33
CA THR A 491 -16.56 -8.02 -16.40
C THR A 491 -15.83 -6.93 -17.20
N GLU A 492 -15.43 -5.85 -16.53
CA GLU A 492 -14.68 -4.77 -17.19
C GLU A 492 -13.34 -5.28 -17.75
N GLY A 493 -12.65 -6.16 -17.02
CA GLY A 493 -11.47 -6.89 -17.50
C GLY A 493 -11.73 -7.75 -18.75
N GLN A 494 -12.86 -8.46 -18.82
CA GLN A 494 -13.26 -9.21 -20.02
C GLN A 494 -13.58 -8.31 -21.22
N ARG A 495 -14.02 -7.06 -20.99
CA ARG A 495 -14.18 -6.07 -22.07
C ARG A 495 -12.83 -5.50 -22.51
N ARG A 496 -11.91 -5.31 -21.57
CA ARG A 496 -10.60 -4.68 -21.77
C ARG A 496 -9.59 -5.57 -22.48
N TRP A 497 -9.61 -6.88 -22.20
CA TRP A 497 -8.55 -7.79 -22.66
C TRP A 497 -9.03 -8.87 -23.65
N GLY A 498 -10.32 -8.92 -23.98
CA GLY A 498 -10.91 -9.93 -24.86
C GLY A 498 -11.30 -11.23 -24.14
N ARG A 499 -12.21 -12.00 -24.76
CA ARG A 499 -12.84 -13.21 -24.16
C ARG A 499 -11.85 -14.32 -23.75
N GLN A 500 -10.66 -14.35 -24.33
CA GLN A 500 -9.72 -15.48 -24.21
C GLN A 500 -8.67 -15.29 -23.11
N THR A 501 -8.48 -14.07 -22.60
CA THR A 501 -7.37 -13.75 -21.70
C THR A 501 -7.57 -14.27 -20.28
N PHE A 502 -8.83 -14.53 -19.88
CA PHE A 502 -9.20 -15.01 -18.53
C PHE A 502 -10.40 -15.98 -18.54
N SER A 503 -10.58 -16.81 -19.58
CA SER A 503 -11.70 -17.76 -19.58
C SER A 503 -11.50 -18.84 -18.51
N GLN A 504 -12.56 -19.21 -17.78
CA GLN A 504 -12.53 -20.33 -16.83
C GLN A 504 -12.05 -21.64 -17.48
N ARG A 505 -12.22 -21.83 -18.79
CA ARG A 505 -11.67 -23.00 -19.52
C ARG A 505 -10.14 -22.98 -19.59
N ALA A 506 -9.54 -21.83 -19.89
CA ALA A 506 -8.07 -21.67 -19.90
C ALA A 506 -7.43 -21.87 -18.51
N ILE A 507 -8.20 -21.61 -17.44
CA ILE A 507 -7.78 -21.80 -16.03
C ILE A 507 -8.10 -23.24 -15.55
N GLN A 508 -9.20 -23.86 -16.00
CA GLN A 508 -9.61 -25.22 -15.61
C GLN A 508 -8.79 -26.33 -16.30
N ASP A 509 -8.27 -26.08 -17.49
CA ASP A 509 -7.32 -26.98 -18.17
C ASP A 509 -5.90 -26.89 -17.56
N GLY A 510 -5.67 -25.95 -16.62
CA GLY A 510 -4.42 -25.72 -15.90
C GLY A 510 -4.41 -26.26 -14.46
N ARG A 511 -5.12 -27.35 -14.17
CA ARG A 511 -4.97 -28.05 -12.88
C ARG A 511 -3.69 -28.88 -12.89
N TYR A 512 -2.58 -28.27 -12.47
CA TYR A 512 -1.53 -29.02 -11.77
C TYR A 512 -1.20 -28.33 -10.46
N ALA A 513 -1.26 -29.14 -9.42
CA ALA A 513 -0.99 -28.78 -8.04
C ALA A 513 0.45 -28.31 -7.88
N LYS A 514 0.65 -27.15 -7.26
CA LYS A 514 1.88 -26.93 -6.48
C LYS A 514 1.66 -27.62 -5.13
N LYS A 515 2.40 -28.72 -4.89
CA LYS A 515 2.87 -29.05 -3.55
C LYS A 515 4.03 -28.13 -3.20
#